data_AF-A0A818K0U6-F1
#
_entry.id   AF-A0A818K0U6-F1
#
_cell.length_a   1.000
_cell.length_b   1.000
_cell.length_c   1.000
_cell.angle_alpha   90.00
_cell.angle_beta   90.00
_cell.angle_gamma   90.00
#
_symmetry.space_group_name_H-M   'P 1'
#
loop_
_entity.id
_entity.type
_entity.pdbx_description
1 polymer ?
#
loop_
_entity_poly.entity_id
_entity_poly.type
_entity_poly.pdbx_seq_one_letter_code
_entity_poly.pdbx_strand_id
1 'polypeptide(L)'
;MVLINENDDIYSLIRENNTFAIRLWLDNITNDIHQSDEHGFTLLHWAVWYGRLSIVQLLLQRNVRVNAVNRGDDTPLHLAVSHNHFDIIQQLIKNKAQINATNIHGNTPLHYACFHRYLSIAQYLIETNHALLFVANRYGQTPLDLCTSQEICNQLKSLAIKQGQDETIILFVEHNRFSTMPTVDIIGSSSTQSVIDIQELQFERCLHSNNRKELWQGIYNETPIIAKIFKLRHDSYTPVLFQHEIEKIKVFNSSYLIVPFAVCHDTPNFIVLTQFLYGNQTLFHMLHKSDLSIDSTTALRIALDIGRGMAILHGISTTFRPRFILNSHHIMVNEEFNARLNLTDCQFSFESNIELNQPAWIAPEVLENGILTNASDIWSFAILLWELFTRRIPFNDLTPMQCGLKIVRDHLRLSPTNISSHIDKLIQLCTNDDPSKRPTFDAILPIIEKIHF
;
A
#
# COMPACT_ATOMS: atom_id res chain seq x y z
N MET A 1 10.30 44.32 -6.26
CA MET A 1 9.76 43.54 -5.15
C MET A 1 8.26 43.46 -5.38
N VAL A 2 7.82 42.47 -6.16
CA VAL A 2 6.38 42.26 -6.40
C VAL A 2 5.87 41.57 -5.15
N LEU A 3 5.10 42.30 -4.35
CA LEU A 3 4.36 41.76 -3.21
C LEU A 3 3.41 40.71 -3.77
N ILE A 4 3.66 39.44 -3.46
CA ILE A 4 2.64 38.40 -3.64
C ILE A 4 1.56 38.76 -2.64
N ASN A 5 0.38 39.15 -3.12
CA ASN A 5 -0.77 39.34 -2.27
C ASN A 5 -1.08 38.00 -1.60
N GLU A 6 -1.23 37.97 -0.28
CA GLU A 6 -1.52 36.78 0.52
C GLU A 6 -2.88 36.11 0.19
N ASN A 7 -3.61 36.61 -0.82
CA ASN A 7 -4.94 36.16 -1.24
C ASN A 7 -4.98 35.54 -2.65
N ASP A 8 -3.86 35.40 -3.36
CA ASP A 8 -3.84 34.78 -4.69
C ASP A 8 -3.56 33.27 -4.59
N ASP A 9 -4.60 32.44 -4.75
CA ASP A 9 -4.47 30.98 -4.83
C ASP A 9 -3.49 30.57 -5.93
N ILE A 10 -2.63 29.57 -5.69
CA ILE A 10 -1.63 29.09 -6.67
C ILE A 10 -2.23 28.75 -8.05
N TYR A 11 -3.50 28.32 -8.08
CA TYR A 11 -4.24 28.02 -9.31
C TYR A 11 -4.53 29.29 -10.15
N SER A 12 -4.77 30.44 -9.53
CA SER A 12 -4.94 31.72 -10.25
C SER A 12 -3.63 32.14 -10.94
N LEU A 13 -2.49 31.92 -10.28
CA LEU A 13 -1.16 32.19 -10.85
C LEU A 13 -0.87 31.31 -12.07
N ILE A 14 -1.31 30.04 -12.04
CA ILE A 14 -1.22 29.13 -13.19
C ILE A 14 -2.11 29.62 -14.35
N ARG A 15 -3.35 30.01 -14.04
CA ARG A 15 -4.27 30.58 -15.03
C ARG A 15 -3.68 31.81 -15.73
N GLU A 16 -3.03 32.68 -14.98
CA GLU A 16 -2.41 33.92 -15.48
C GLU A 16 -1.04 33.72 -16.15
N ASN A 17 -0.52 32.48 -16.16
CA ASN A 17 0.81 32.14 -16.70
C ASN A 17 1.96 32.87 -16.01
N ASN A 18 1.85 33.18 -14.71
CA ASN A 18 2.89 33.87 -13.97
C ASN A 18 4.00 32.90 -13.53
N THR A 19 4.89 32.55 -14.46
CA THR A 19 5.97 31.58 -14.23
C THR A 19 6.93 31.99 -13.11
N PHE A 20 7.11 33.30 -12.89
CA PHE A 20 8.01 33.81 -11.85
C PHE A 20 7.40 33.62 -10.46
N ALA A 21 6.13 33.98 -10.28
CA ALA A 21 5.43 33.78 -9.01
C ALA A 21 5.30 32.30 -8.66
N ILE A 22 5.01 31.44 -9.65
CA ILE A 22 4.94 29.98 -9.45
C ILE A 22 6.32 29.43 -9.04
N ARG A 23 7.41 29.88 -9.66
CA ARG A 23 8.76 29.45 -9.25
C ARG A 23 9.05 29.83 -7.80
N LEU A 24 8.75 31.07 -7.42
CA LEU A 24 8.93 31.55 -6.05
C LEU A 24 8.05 30.77 -5.05
N TRP A 25 6.83 30.42 -5.44
CA TRP A 25 5.94 29.58 -4.65
C TRP A 25 6.48 28.15 -4.47
N LEU A 26 7.05 27.56 -5.53
CA LEU A 26 7.65 26.22 -5.50
C LEU A 26 8.97 26.14 -4.73
N ASP A 27 9.69 27.25 -4.58
CA ASP A 27 10.93 27.30 -3.80
C ASP A 27 10.67 27.36 -2.28
N ASN A 28 9.44 27.62 -1.86
CA ASN A 28 9.06 27.61 -0.46
C ASN A 28 8.79 26.18 0.05
N ILE A 29 9.55 25.74 1.05
CA ILE A 29 9.54 24.37 1.59
C ILE A 29 8.20 24.00 2.25
N THR A 30 7.39 25.00 2.65
CA THR A 30 6.08 24.77 3.26
C THR A 30 5.00 24.35 2.27
N ASN A 31 5.24 24.54 0.97
CA ASN A 31 4.23 24.34 -0.06
C ASN A 31 4.29 22.94 -0.64
N ASP A 32 3.14 22.27 -0.74
CA ASP A 32 3.05 20.93 -1.33
C ASP A 32 2.79 21.01 -2.84
N ILE A 33 3.76 20.58 -3.64
CA ILE A 33 3.65 20.51 -5.11
C ILE A 33 2.64 19.46 -5.58
N HIS A 34 2.28 18.50 -4.72
CA HIS A 34 1.31 17.46 -4.99
C HIS A 34 -0.10 17.80 -4.50
N GLN A 35 -0.32 19.02 -4.01
CA GLN A 35 -1.64 19.50 -3.63
C GLN A 35 -2.60 19.43 -4.82
N SER A 36 -3.85 19.05 -4.53
CA SER A 36 -4.97 19.06 -5.45
C SER A 36 -6.08 19.99 -4.93
N ASP A 37 -6.92 20.47 -5.84
CA ASP A 37 -8.13 21.20 -5.49
C ASP A 37 -9.27 20.26 -5.05
N GLU A 38 -10.44 20.84 -4.78
CA GLU A 38 -11.65 20.11 -4.39
C GLU A 38 -12.16 19.13 -5.46
N HIS A 39 -11.71 19.24 -6.71
CA HIS A 39 -12.07 18.34 -7.81
C HIS A 39 -10.96 17.33 -8.12
N GLY A 40 -9.88 17.30 -7.33
CA GLY A 40 -8.74 16.41 -7.51
C GLY A 40 -7.75 16.88 -8.58
N PHE A 41 -7.90 18.09 -9.11
CA PHE A 41 -6.95 18.64 -10.08
C PHE A 41 -5.69 19.11 -9.35
N THR A 42 -4.55 18.51 -9.70
CA THR A 42 -3.24 18.98 -9.24
C THR A 42 -2.77 20.20 -10.03
N LEU A 43 -1.70 20.84 -9.57
CA LEU A 43 -1.03 21.93 -10.31
C LEU A 43 -0.70 21.55 -11.75
N LEU A 44 -0.31 20.29 -12.00
CA LEU A 44 -0.02 19.79 -13.34
C LEU A 44 -1.29 19.69 -14.19
N HIS A 45 -2.42 19.24 -13.62
CA HIS A 45 -3.69 19.23 -14.35
C HIS A 45 -4.10 20.64 -14.77
N TRP A 46 -4.03 21.62 -13.87
CA TRP A 46 -4.35 23.01 -14.18
C TRP A 46 -3.39 23.62 -15.21
N ALA A 47 -2.09 23.36 -15.11
CA ALA A 47 -1.11 23.84 -16.08
C ALA A 47 -1.37 23.26 -17.48
N VAL A 48 -1.75 21.99 -17.55
CA VAL A 48 -2.13 21.32 -18.79
C VAL A 48 -3.46 21.86 -19.34
N TRP A 49 -4.48 21.99 -18.50
CA TRP A 49 -5.80 22.51 -18.88
C TRP A 49 -5.72 23.88 -19.55
N TYR A 50 -4.86 24.76 -19.04
CA TYR A 50 -4.63 26.09 -19.60
C TYR A 50 -3.56 26.14 -20.71
N GLY A 51 -2.97 25.01 -21.12
CA GLY A 51 -1.97 24.96 -22.18
C GLY A 51 -0.65 25.65 -21.84
N ARG A 52 -0.27 25.73 -20.56
CA ARG A 52 0.92 26.47 -20.11
C ARG A 52 2.20 25.63 -20.17
N LEU A 53 2.75 25.45 -21.37
CA LEU A 53 3.95 24.61 -21.59
C LEU A 53 5.13 24.94 -20.64
N SER A 54 5.42 26.22 -20.44
CA SER A 54 6.53 26.66 -19.56
C SER A 54 6.33 26.23 -18.10
N ILE A 55 5.08 26.26 -17.61
CA ILE A 55 4.73 25.81 -16.26
C ILE A 55 4.76 24.29 -16.18
N VAL A 56 4.27 23.59 -17.20
CA VAL A 56 4.36 22.12 -17.28
C VAL A 56 5.82 21.67 -17.20
N GLN A 57 6.72 22.27 -17.98
CA GLN A 57 8.15 21.96 -17.93
C GLN A 57 8.77 22.24 -16.56
N LEU A 58 8.41 23.36 -15.93
CA LEU A 58 8.87 23.72 -14.57
C LEU A 58 8.43 22.67 -13.54
N LEU A 59 7.16 22.24 -13.59
CA LEU A 59 6.61 21.23 -12.67
C LEU A 59 7.24 19.85 -12.90
N LEU A 60 7.44 19.44 -14.16
CA LEU A 60 8.09 18.18 -14.48
C LEU A 60 9.56 18.13 -14.01
N GLN A 61 10.29 19.26 -14.08
CA GLN A 61 11.65 19.36 -13.53
C GLN A 61 11.71 19.19 -12.00
N ARG A 62 10.59 19.41 -11.30
CA ARG A 62 10.47 19.24 -9.84
C ARG A 62 9.90 17.88 -9.43
N ASN A 63 9.94 16.88 -10.32
CA ASN A 63 9.51 15.49 -10.08
C ASN A 63 8.03 15.36 -9.64
N VAL A 64 7.14 16.18 -10.22
CA VAL A 64 5.68 16.03 -10.01
C VAL A 64 5.19 14.68 -10.53
N ARG A 65 4.20 14.11 -9.84
CA ARG A 65 3.49 12.89 -10.27
C ARG A 65 2.81 13.13 -11.64
N VAL A 66 3.45 12.66 -12.70
CA VAL A 66 2.99 12.82 -14.10
C VAL A 66 1.67 12.10 -14.37
N ASN A 67 1.45 10.97 -13.67
CA ASN A 67 0.26 10.13 -13.79
C ASN A 67 -0.73 10.34 -12.64
N ALA A 68 -0.73 11.52 -12.01
CA ALA A 68 -1.80 11.88 -11.08
C ALA A 68 -3.15 11.82 -11.80
N VAL A 69 -4.22 11.55 -11.05
CA VAL A 69 -5.58 11.47 -11.59
C VAL A 69 -6.49 12.46 -10.86
N ASN A 70 -7.44 13.07 -11.58
CA ASN A 70 -8.52 13.85 -10.98
C ASN A 70 -9.70 12.94 -10.56
N ARG A 71 -10.80 13.50 -10.05
CA ARG A 71 -11.99 12.73 -9.64
C ARG A 71 -12.66 11.90 -10.76
N GLY A 72 -12.38 12.20 -12.02
CA GLY A 72 -12.85 11.43 -13.18
C GLY A 72 -11.87 10.34 -13.62
N ASP A 73 -10.81 10.10 -12.86
CA ASP A 73 -9.63 9.30 -13.23
C ASP A 73 -8.91 9.81 -14.50
N ASP A 74 -9.12 11.08 -14.90
CA ASP A 74 -8.39 11.66 -16.01
C ASP A 74 -6.97 12.04 -15.55
N THR A 75 -5.98 11.55 -16.29
CA THR A 75 -4.58 11.96 -16.12
C THR A 75 -4.31 13.28 -16.85
N PRO A 76 -3.18 13.97 -16.55
CA PRO A 76 -2.75 15.12 -17.34
C PRO A 76 -2.65 14.82 -18.84
N LEU A 77 -2.33 13.58 -19.24
CA LEU A 77 -2.30 13.19 -20.65
C LEU A 77 -3.71 13.17 -21.29
N HIS A 78 -4.74 12.74 -20.57
CA HIS A 78 -6.13 12.82 -21.04
C HIS A 78 -6.52 14.27 -21.32
N LEU A 79 -6.24 15.17 -20.37
CA LEU A 79 -6.54 16.60 -20.50
C LEU A 79 -5.73 17.27 -21.63
N ALA A 80 -4.45 16.91 -21.79
CA ALA A 80 -3.61 17.46 -22.85
C ALA A 80 -4.15 17.07 -24.24
N VAL A 81 -4.64 15.82 -24.38
CA VAL A 81 -5.27 15.35 -25.61
C VAL A 81 -6.62 16.00 -25.84
N SER A 82 -7.48 16.10 -24.82
CA SER A 82 -8.81 16.69 -24.95
C SER A 82 -8.77 18.17 -25.36
N HIS A 83 -7.70 18.89 -24.97
CA HIS A 83 -7.48 20.30 -25.31
C HIS A 83 -6.53 20.53 -26.50
N ASN A 84 -6.13 19.47 -27.21
CA ASN A 84 -5.25 19.55 -28.39
C ASN A 84 -3.89 20.22 -28.14
N HIS A 85 -3.28 20.00 -26.97
CA HIS A 85 -1.98 20.57 -26.62
C HIS A 85 -0.83 19.66 -27.01
N PHE A 86 -0.52 19.58 -28.32
CA PHE A 86 0.49 18.67 -28.88
C PHE A 86 1.87 18.78 -28.20
N ASP A 87 2.37 20.01 -27.99
CA ASP A 87 3.68 20.22 -27.37
C ASP A 87 3.74 19.69 -25.92
N ILE A 88 2.62 19.81 -25.18
CA ILE A 88 2.49 19.30 -23.81
C ILE A 88 2.42 17.77 -23.82
N ILE A 89 1.69 17.17 -24.78
CA ILE A 89 1.62 15.72 -24.95
C ILE A 89 3.03 15.14 -25.12
N GLN A 90 3.85 15.76 -25.97
CA GLN A 90 5.24 15.34 -26.17
C GLN A 90 6.06 15.41 -24.87
N GLN A 91 5.91 16.48 -24.08
CA GLN A 91 6.63 16.62 -22.80
C GLN A 91 6.16 15.59 -21.76
N LEU A 92 4.85 15.35 -21.64
CA LEU A 92 4.31 14.38 -20.69
C LEU A 92 4.80 12.96 -21.01
N ILE A 93 4.75 12.57 -22.28
CA ILE A 93 5.23 11.26 -22.75
C ILE A 93 6.73 11.11 -22.50
N LYS A 94 7.54 12.13 -22.80
CA LYS A 94 8.98 12.13 -22.51
C LYS A 94 9.27 11.93 -21.02
N ASN A 95 8.36 12.34 -20.14
CA ASN A 95 8.44 12.16 -18.69
C ASN A 95 7.65 10.94 -18.18
N LYS A 96 7.52 9.89 -19.00
CA LYS A 96 6.92 8.59 -18.63
C LYS A 96 5.42 8.67 -18.25
N ALA A 97 4.66 9.52 -18.93
CA ALA A 97 3.20 9.47 -18.84
C ALA A 97 2.65 8.11 -19.32
N GLN A 98 1.65 7.57 -18.63
CA GLN A 98 0.97 6.33 -19.01
C GLN A 98 0.03 6.58 -20.18
N ILE A 99 0.37 5.98 -21.32
CA ILE A 99 -0.26 6.27 -22.63
C ILE A 99 -1.58 5.54 -22.81
N ASN A 100 -1.71 4.37 -22.20
CA ASN A 100 -2.92 3.53 -22.18
C ASN A 100 -3.66 3.62 -20.83
N ALA A 101 -3.41 4.67 -20.04
CA ALA A 101 -4.20 4.91 -18.83
C ALA A 101 -5.68 5.04 -19.21
N THR A 102 -6.58 4.56 -18.34
CA THR A 102 -8.03 4.59 -18.57
C THR A 102 -8.71 5.40 -17.48
N ASN A 103 -9.67 6.24 -17.85
CA ASN A 103 -10.45 7.03 -16.89
C ASN A 103 -11.68 6.28 -16.34
N ILE A 104 -12.56 6.99 -15.62
CA ILE A 104 -13.77 6.40 -15.00
C ILE A 104 -14.80 5.90 -16.02
N HIS A 105 -14.60 6.13 -17.31
CA HIS A 105 -15.44 5.58 -18.37
C HIS A 105 -14.73 4.47 -19.16
N GLY A 106 -13.50 4.12 -18.79
CA GLY A 106 -12.65 3.20 -19.54
C GLY A 106 -12.04 3.83 -20.80
N ASN A 107 -12.15 5.14 -20.96
CA ASN A 107 -11.58 5.83 -22.11
C ASN A 107 -10.07 6.03 -21.88
N THR A 108 -9.29 5.72 -22.90
CA THR A 108 -7.85 6.06 -22.96
C THR A 108 -7.63 7.43 -23.60
N PRO A 109 -6.43 8.04 -23.52
CA PRO A 109 -6.12 9.26 -24.27
C PRO A 109 -6.39 9.11 -25.78
N LEU A 110 -6.22 7.91 -26.34
CA LEU A 110 -6.53 7.65 -27.75
C LEU A 110 -8.03 7.71 -28.05
N HIS A 111 -8.91 7.32 -27.10
CA HIS A 111 -10.35 7.51 -27.25
C HIS A 111 -10.70 9.00 -27.37
N TYR A 112 -10.09 9.86 -26.55
CA TYR A 112 -10.26 11.32 -26.65
C TYR A 112 -9.76 11.87 -27.99
N ALA A 113 -8.57 11.45 -28.44
CA ALA A 113 -8.03 11.87 -29.73
C ALA A 113 -8.97 11.50 -30.89
N CYS A 114 -9.55 10.30 -30.85
CA CYS A 114 -10.49 9.82 -31.88
C CYS A 114 -11.84 10.55 -31.81
N PHE A 115 -12.39 10.72 -30.61
CA PHE A 115 -13.65 11.44 -30.36
C PHE A 115 -13.58 12.91 -30.83
N HIS A 116 -12.48 13.60 -30.53
CA HIS A 116 -12.25 14.99 -30.93
C HIS A 116 -11.66 15.14 -32.35
N ARG A 117 -11.42 14.04 -33.06
CA ARG A 117 -10.89 14.01 -34.44
C ARG A 117 -9.49 14.60 -34.59
N TYR A 118 -8.65 14.46 -33.56
CA TYR A 118 -7.25 14.91 -33.58
C TYR A 118 -6.32 13.87 -34.20
N LEU A 119 -6.35 13.79 -35.54
CA LEU A 119 -5.58 12.81 -36.32
C LEU A 119 -4.08 12.84 -36.02
N SER A 120 -3.47 14.03 -35.97
CA SER A 120 -2.03 14.16 -35.71
C SER A 120 -1.64 13.63 -34.33
N ILE A 121 -2.49 13.82 -33.31
CA ILE A 121 -2.27 13.27 -31.98
C ILE A 121 -2.46 11.75 -31.98
N ALA A 122 -3.52 11.25 -32.62
CA ALA A 122 -3.80 9.81 -32.70
C ALA A 122 -2.66 9.07 -33.42
N GLN A 123 -2.18 9.60 -34.55
CA GLN A 123 -1.03 9.06 -35.27
C GLN A 123 0.22 9.06 -34.40
N TYR A 124 0.51 10.17 -33.73
CA TYR A 124 1.67 10.27 -32.83
C TYR A 124 1.61 9.24 -31.71
N LEU A 125 0.47 9.08 -31.03
CA LEU A 125 0.29 8.11 -29.95
C LEU A 125 0.47 6.65 -30.40
N ILE A 126 0.02 6.30 -31.61
CA ILE A 126 0.18 4.95 -32.17
C ILE A 126 1.62 4.71 -32.63
N GLU A 127 2.20 5.64 -33.40
CA GLU A 127 3.49 5.45 -34.06
C GLU A 127 4.68 5.48 -33.10
N THR A 128 4.66 6.39 -32.13
CA THR A 128 5.84 6.65 -31.30
C THR A 128 5.84 5.89 -29.98
N ASN A 129 4.71 5.32 -29.60
CA ASN A 129 4.41 5.04 -28.20
C ASN A 129 3.51 3.83 -27.95
N HIS A 130 3.16 3.08 -29.01
CA HIS A 130 2.37 1.86 -28.95
C HIS A 130 1.04 2.00 -28.18
N ALA A 131 0.32 3.11 -28.38
CA ALA A 131 -1.04 3.25 -27.85
C ALA A 131 -1.97 2.17 -28.44
N LEU A 132 -2.73 1.49 -27.59
CA LEU A 132 -3.57 0.36 -28.01
C LEU A 132 -4.85 0.86 -28.70
N LEU A 133 -5.05 0.46 -29.95
CA LEU A 133 -6.19 0.92 -30.77
C LEU A 133 -7.46 0.09 -30.55
N PHE A 134 -7.34 -1.17 -30.15
CA PHE A 134 -8.46 -2.11 -30.04
C PHE A 134 -8.99 -2.29 -28.61
N VAL A 135 -8.72 -1.35 -27.71
CA VAL A 135 -9.24 -1.37 -26.32
C VAL A 135 -10.65 -0.81 -26.29
N ALA A 136 -11.60 -1.56 -25.77
CA ALA A 136 -12.96 -1.07 -25.54
C ALA A 136 -13.08 -0.31 -24.21
N ASN A 137 -13.98 0.68 -24.18
CA ASN A 137 -14.39 1.39 -22.96
C ASN A 137 -15.59 0.69 -22.27
N ARG A 138 -16.12 1.27 -21.19
CA ARG A 138 -17.28 0.73 -20.45
C ARG A 138 -18.56 0.59 -21.29
N TYR A 139 -18.64 1.30 -22.40
CA TYR A 139 -19.75 1.24 -23.34
C TYR A 139 -19.51 0.22 -24.46
N GLY A 140 -18.41 -0.55 -24.40
CA GLY A 140 -18.02 -1.50 -25.44
C GLY A 140 -17.47 -0.85 -26.71
N GLN A 141 -17.17 0.45 -26.67
CA GLN A 141 -16.69 1.20 -27.83
C GLN A 141 -15.17 1.25 -27.82
N THR A 142 -14.54 0.92 -28.93
CA THR A 142 -13.11 1.12 -29.17
C THR A 142 -12.84 2.56 -29.64
N PRO A 143 -11.57 3.05 -29.60
CA PRO A 143 -11.21 4.33 -30.20
C PRO A 143 -11.67 4.45 -31.66
N LEU A 144 -11.66 3.36 -32.42
CA LEU A 144 -12.14 3.31 -33.81
C LEU A 144 -13.64 3.55 -33.93
N ASP A 145 -14.44 3.08 -32.97
CA ASP A 145 -15.89 3.27 -32.97
C ASP A 145 -16.29 4.72 -32.65
N LEU A 146 -15.41 5.47 -31.98
CA LEU A 146 -15.59 6.89 -31.69
C LEU A 146 -15.21 7.80 -32.86
N CYS A 147 -14.55 7.27 -33.89
CA CYS A 147 -14.22 8.05 -35.08
C CYS A 147 -15.46 8.27 -35.95
N THR A 148 -15.72 9.53 -36.32
CA THR A 148 -16.87 9.88 -37.16
C THR A 148 -16.72 9.52 -38.64
N SER A 149 -15.49 9.30 -39.13
CA SER A 149 -15.22 9.07 -40.55
C SER A 149 -14.45 7.79 -40.81
N GLN A 150 -14.95 7.00 -41.78
CA GLN A 150 -14.37 5.72 -42.16
C GLN A 150 -12.92 5.83 -42.67
N GLU A 151 -12.57 6.95 -43.31
CA GLU A 151 -11.20 7.21 -43.79
C GLU A 151 -10.19 7.28 -42.65
N ILE A 152 -10.54 7.96 -41.55
CA ILE A 152 -9.68 8.08 -40.37
C ILE A 152 -9.54 6.72 -39.69
N CYS A 153 -10.64 5.97 -39.55
CA CYS A 153 -10.62 4.61 -38.99
C CYS A 153 -9.65 3.71 -39.78
N ASN A 154 -9.75 3.72 -41.11
CA ASN A 154 -8.92 2.88 -41.97
C ASN A 154 -7.43 3.29 -41.88
N GLN A 155 -7.14 4.58 -41.81
CA GLN A 155 -5.78 5.08 -41.62
C GLN A 155 -5.19 4.63 -40.28
N LEU A 156 -5.89 4.86 -39.16
CA LEU A 156 -5.43 4.47 -37.83
C LEU A 156 -5.30 2.94 -37.72
N LYS A 157 -6.25 2.18 -38.28
CA LYS A 157 -6.18 0.71 -38.35
C LYS A 157 -4.94 0.25 -39.12
N SER A 158 -4.67 0.84 -40.29
CA SER A 158 -3.47 0.49 -41.08
C SER A 158 -2.17 0.80 -40.35
N LEU A 159 -2.15 1.86 -39.53
CA LEU A 159 -0.98 2.22 -38.70
C LEU A 159 -0.79 1.26 -37.53
N ALA A 160 -1.87 0.87 -36.84
CA ALA A 160 -1.81 -0.10 -35.75
C ALA A 160 -1.33 -1.48 -36.22
N ILE A 161 -1.80 -1.93 -37.40
CA ILE A 161 -1.32 -3.18 -38.02
C ILE A 161 0.17 -3.10 -38.37
N LYS A 162 0.64 -1.96 -38.91
CA LYS A 162 2.08 -1.75 -39.17
C LYS A 162 2.92 -1.80 -37.90
N GLN A 163 2.36 -1.37 -36.77
CA GLN A 163 3.00 -1.42 -35.45
C GLN A 163 2.87 -2.80 -34.76
N GLY A 164 2.27 -3.80 -35.42
CA GLY A 164 2.18 -5.17 -34.93
C GLY A 164 1.04 -5.40 -33.92
N GLN A 165 0.00 -4.57 -33.91
CA GLN A 165 -1.19 -4.82 -33.07
C GLN A 165 -2.13 -5.82 -33.73
N ASP A 166 -2.58 -6.81 -32.96
CA ASP A 166 -3.61 -7.76 -33.38
C ASP A 166 -4.99 -7.10 -33.40
N GLU A 167 -5.85 -7.48 -34.36
CA GLU A 167 -7.22 -6.95 -34.49
C GLU A 167 -8.20 -7.45 -33.41
N THR A 168 -7.70 -8.16 -32.41
CA THR A 168 -8.53 -8.68 -31.32
C THR A 168 -8.96 -7.53 -30.41
N ILE A 169 -10.27 -7.35 -30.27
CA ILE A 169 -10.84 -6.36 -29.35
C ILE A 169 -10.51 -6.78 -27.92
N ILE A 170 -9.78 -5.93 -27.22
CA ILE A 170 -9.52 -6.04 -25.80
C ILE A 170 -10.75 -5.46 -25.10
N LEU A 171 -11.62 -6.33 -24.60
CA LEU A 171 -12.81 -5.90 -23.87
C LEU A 171 -12.40 -5.06 -22.66
N PHE A 172 -13.22 -4.07 -22.34
CA PHE A 172 -13.10 -3.37 -21.08
C PHE A 172 -13.33 -4.38 -19.96
N VAL A 173 -12.24 -4.80 -19.33
CA VAL A 173 -12.32 -5.48 -18.06
C VAL A 173 -12.62 -4.38 -17.04
N GLU A 174 -13.85 -4.36 -16.52
CA GLU A 174 -14.08 -3.74 -15.22
C GLU A 174 -13.04 -4.34 -14.30
N HIS A 175 -12.02 -3.54 -13.99
CA HIS A 175 -11.06 -3.93 -12.99
C HIS A 175 -11.80 -3.92 -11.65
N ASN A 176 -12.53 -5.01 -11.34
CA ASN A 176 -12.31 -5.62 -10.04
C ASN A 176 -10.82 -5.90 -10.02
N ARG A 177 -10.07 -5.08 -9.27
CA ARG A 177 -8.60 -4.95 -9.22
C ARG A 177 -7.84 -6.28 -9.04
N PHE A 178 -7.96 -7.23 -9.95
CA PHE A 178 -7.40 -8.56 -9.82
C PHE A 178 -7.12 -9.12 -11.22
N SER A 179 -5.85 -9.48 -11.44
CA SER A 179 -5.34 -10.27 -12.57
C SER A 179 -5.32 -9.51 -13.90
N THR A 180 -4.25 -8.88 -14.37
CA THR A 180 -2.82 -9.27 -14.41
C THR A 180 -1.97 -8.00 -14.61
N MET A 181 -1.16 -7.50 -13.66
CA MET A 181 -0.35 -6.29 -13.95
C MET A 181 0.87 -6.10 -13.02
N PRO A 182 1.94 -5.44 -13.52
CA PRO A 182 2.98 -4.84 -12.70
C PRO A 182 2.36 -3.77 -11.78
N THR A 183 2.66 -3.84 -10.48
CA THR A 183 2.46 -2.80 -9.45
C THR A 183 1.43 -1.72 -9.80
N VAL A 184 0.14 -2.04 -9.63
CA VAL A 184 -0.95 -1.05 -9.72
C VAL A 184 -1.30 -0.60 -8.32
N ASP A 185 -1.24 0.71 -8.12
CA ASP A 185 -1.69 1.44 -6.94
C ASP A 185 -3.16 1.09 -6.64
N ILE A 186 -3.36 0.30 -5.59
CA ILE A 186 -4.66 0.13 -4.96
C ILE A 186 -4.80 1.30 -3.99
N ILE A 187 -5.76 2.17 -4.30
CA ILE A 187 -6.18 3.40 -3.59
C ILE A 187 -5.66 4.68 -4.25
N GLY A 188 -6.32 5.02 -5.36
CA GLY A 188 -6.87 6.36 -5.46
C GLY A 188 -7.68 6.65 -4.19
N SER A 189 -7.25 7.70 -3.49
CA SER A 189 -8.02 8.38 -2.46
C SER A 189 -9.32 8.90 -3.09
N SER A 190 -10.37 8.09 -3.07
CA SER A 190 -11.73 8.54 -3.29
C SER A 190 -12.64 7.87 -2.27
N SER A 191 -13.14 8.70 -1.38
CA SER A 191 -14.15 8.41 -0.39
C SER A 191 -15.49 8.11 -1.08
N THR A 192 -15.71 6.86 -1.46
CA THR A 192 -17.03 6.25 -1.44
C THR A 192 -16.88 4.83 -0.93
N GLN A 193 -17.26 4.67 0.34
CA GLN A 193 -17.51 3.39 0.97
C GLN A 193 -18.24 2.44 0.00
N SER A 194 -17.65 1.30 -0.33
CA SER A 194 -18.45 0.09 -0.34
C SER A 194 -18.73 -0.21 1.13
N VAL A 195 -19.79 0.40 1.68
CA VAL A 195 -20.34 -0.07 2.95
C VAL A 195 -20.77 -1.49 2.66
N ILE A 196 -19.96 -2.46 3.09
CA ILE A 196 -20.39 -3.85 3.08
C ILE A 196 -21.59 -3.92 4.01
N ASP A 197 -22.73 -4.35 3.47
CA ASP A 197 -23.91 -4.56 4.27
C ASP A 197 -23.66 -5.74 5.22
N ILE A 198 -23.83 -5.52 6.51
CA ILE A 198 -23.61 -6.54 7.55
C ILE A 198 -24.57 -7.71 7.35
N GLN A 199 -25.74 -7.47 6.75
CA GLN A 199 -26.73 -8.50 6.48
C GLN A 199 -26.24 -9.57 5.48
N GLU A 200 -25.27 -9.23 4.63
CA GLU A 200 -24.66 -10.16 3.67
C GLU A 200 -23.57 -11.03 4.32
N LEU A 201 -23.14 -10.73 5.56
CA LEU A 201 -22.12 -11.49 6.28
C LEU A 201 -22.73 -12.71 6.97
N GLN A 202 -22.29 -13.89 6.57
CA GLN A 202 -22.66 -15.14 7.22
C GLN A 202 -21.52 -15.63 8.11
N PHE A 203 -21.71 -15.61 9.43
CA PHE A 203 -20.74 -16.17 10.37
C PHE A 203 -20.97 -17.66 10.57
N GLU A 204 -19.93 -18.47 10.36
CA GLU A 204 -20.02 -19.94 10.47
C GLU A 204 -19.41 -20.46 11.78
N ARG A 205 -18.18 -20.03 12.08
CA ARG A 205 -17.38 -20.59 13.19
C ARG A 205 -16.62 -19.51 13.94
N CYS A 206 -16.80 -19.45 15.26
CA CYS A 206 -15.94 -18.66 16.13
C CYS A 206 -14.59 -19.38 16.31
N LEU A 207 -13.49 -18.73 15.91
CA LEU A 207 -12.14 -19.26 16.05
C LEU A 207 -11.53 -18.86 17.39
N HIS A 208 -11.78 -17.63 17.83
CA HIS A 208 -11.24 -17.10 19.08
C HIS A 208 -12.14 -15.99 19.62
N SER A 209 -12.36 -15.94 20.93
CA SER A 209 -13.14 -14.88 21.58
C SER A 209 -12.47 -14.44 22.87
N ASN A 210 -12.19 -13.16 22.97
CA ASN A 210 -11.71 -12.46 24.15
C ASN A 210 -12.66 -11.31 24.51
N ASN A 211 -12.53 -10.76 25.71
CA ASN A 211 -13.34 -9.63 26.18
C ASN A 211 -13.29 -8.40 25.27
N ARG A 212 -12.24 -8.24 24.45
CA ARG A 212 -12.02 -7.09 23.54
C ARG A 212 -12.15 -7.42 22.06
N LYS A 213 -11.88 -8.66 21.65
CA LYS A 213 -11.79 -9.06 20.24
C LYS A 213 -12.42 -10.43 20.04
N GLU A 214 -13.22 -10.58 18.99
CA GLU A 214 -13.70 -11.87 18.51
C GLU A 214 -13.25 -12.10 17.08
N LEU A 215 -12.96 -13.35 16.77
CA LEU A 215 -12.43 -13.81 15.51
C LEU A 215 -13.40 -14.86 14.98
N TRP A 216 -14.05 -14.54 13.88
CA TRP A 216 -15.07 -15.36 13.24
C TRP A 216 -14.64 -15.73 11.83
N GLN A 217 -14.82 -16.99 11.47
CA GLN A 217 -14.80 -17.46 10.11
C GLN A 217 -16.22 -17.35 9.54
N GLY A 218 -16.34 -16.88 8.31
CA GLY A 218 -17.61 -16.70 7.64
C GLY A 218 -17.49 -16.65 6.13
N ILE A 219 -18.61 -16.32 5.48
CA ILE A 219 -18.72 -16.16 4.03
C ILE A 219 -19.29 -14.76 3.73
N TYR A 220 -18.72 -14.10 2.72
CA TYR A 220 -19.22 -12.85 2.16
C TYR A 220 -19.17 -12.95 0.64
N ASN A 221 -20.30 -12.74 -0.04
CA ASN A 221 -20.43 -12.87 -1.50
C ASN A 221 -19.79 -14.15 -2.06
N GLU A 222 -20.13 -15.30 -1.47
CA GLU A 222 -19.58 -16.63 -1.80
C GLU A 222 -18.07 -16.80 -1.56
N THR A 223 -17.39 -15.79 -1.01
CA THR A 223 -15.98 -15.86 -0.65
C THR A 223 -15.78 -16.12 0.85
N PRO A 224 -14.89 -17.04 1.24
CA PRO A 224 -14.60 -17.30 2.64
C PRO A 224 -13.76 -16.15 3.22
N ILE A 225 -14.15 -15.69 4.40
CA ILE A 225 -13.58 -14.51 5.06
C ILE A 225 -13.30 -14.78 6.54
N ILE A 226 -12.37 -13.99 7.09
CA ILE A 226 -12.16 -13.83 8.52
C ILE A 226 -12.65 -12.45 8.93
N ALA A 227 -13.62 -12.44 9.83
CA ALA A 227 -14.14 -11.25 10.47
C ALA A 227 -13.55 -11.09 11.86
N LYS A 228 -12.85 -9.98 12.08
CA LYS A 228 -12.33 -9.56 13.37
C LYS A 228 -13.23 -8.50 13.96
N ILE A 229 -13.95 -8.85 15.01
CA ILE A 229 -14.91 -8.00 15.71
C ILE A 229 -14.21 -7.39 16.92
N PHE A 230 -14.07 -6.06 16.93
CA PHE A 230 -13.48 -5.29 18.02
C PHE A 230 -14.58 -4.68 18.88
N LYS A 231 -14.58 -5.04 20.17
CA LYS A 231 -15.46 -4.51 21.21
C LYS A 231 -14.78 -3.32 21.88
N LEU A 232 -14.86 -2.16 21.22
CA LEU A 232 -14.19 -0.93 21.65
C LEU A 232 -15.15 -0.02 22.43
N ARG A 233 -14.61 0.92 23.20
CA ARG A 233 -15.43 1.96 23.86
C ARG A 233 -15.99 2.90 22.80
N HIS A 234 -17.29 3.17 22.89
CA HIS A 234 -17.97 4.10 22.00
C HIS A 234 -17.86 5.53 22.51
N ASP A 235 -16.96 6.28 21.90
CA ASP A 235 -16.98 7.73 21.91
C ASP A 235 -17.34 8.24 20.51
N SER A 236 -17.85 9.47 20.39
CA SER A 236 -18.29 10.06 19.12
C SER A 236 -17.20 10.08 18.03
N TYR A 237 -15.93 10.05 18.42
CA TYR A 237 -14.79 10.11 17.51
C TYR A 237 -14.19 8.73 17.15
N THR A 238 -14.49 7.68 17.92
CA THR A 238 -13.91 6.34 17.74
C THR A 238 -14.16 5.75 16.35
N PRO A 239 -15.38 5.80 15.78
CA PRO A 239 -15.64 5.25 14.45
C PRO A 239 -14.83 5.92 13.33
N VAL A 240 -14.72 7.25 13.39
CA VAL A 240 -14.00 8.05 12.38
C VAL A 240 -12.50 7.74 12.43
N LEU A 241 -11.92 7.71 13.64
CA LEU A 241 -10.51 7.37 13.82
C LEU A 241 -10.20 5.93 13.40
N PHE A 242 -11.08 4.99 13.77
CA PHE A 242 -10.95 3.58 13.40
C PHE A 242 -10.95 3.40 11.87
N GLN A 243 -11.91 4.02 11.18
CA GLN A 243 -11.97 3.97 9.72
C GLN A 243 -10.72 4.57 9.09
N HIS A 244 -10.31 5.76 9.54
CA HIS A 244 -9.13 6.46 9.02
C HIS A 244 -7.82 5.67 9.22
N GLU A 245 -7.64 5.01 10.36
CA GLU A 245 -6.48 4.16 10.60
C GLU A 245 -6.49 2.89 9.74
N ILE A 246 -7.64 2.23 9.61
CA ILE A 246 -7.74 1.05 8.74
C ILE A 246 -7.49 1.41 7.28
N GLU A 247 -8.03 2.53 6.79
CA GLU A 247 -7.79 2.99 5.41
C GLU A 247 -6.29 3.16 5.13
N LYS A 248 -5.53 3.67 6.10
CA LYS A 248 -4.06 3.74 6.00
C LYS A 248 -3.40 2.37 5.97
N ILE A 249 -3.94 1.39 6.70
CA ILE A 249 -3.45 0.01 6.66
C ILE A 249 -3.77 -0.66 5.30
N LYS A 250 -4.90 -0.32 4.66
CA LYS A 250 -5.27 -0.87 3.35
C LYS A 250 -4.29 -0.50 2.23
N VAL A 251 -3.56 0.62 2.38
CA VAL A 251 -2.58 1.10 1.39
C VAL A 251 -1.38 0.16 1.25
N PHE A 252 -1.09 -0.67 2.26
CA PHE A 252 0.03 -1.61 2.19
C PHE A 252 -0.28 -2.76 1.20
N ASN A 253 0.22 -2.66 -0.04
CA ASN A 253 0.08 -3.71 -1.04
C ASN A 253 1.38 -4.53 -1.16
N SER A 254 1.42 -5.72 -0.56
CA SER A 254 2.56 -6.62 -0.63
C SER A 254 2.17 -8.09 -0.40
N SER A 255 2.87 -9.02 -1.04
CA SER A 255 2.71 -10.46 -0.82
C SER A 255 3.12 -10.93 0.59
N TYR A 256 3.88 -10.11 1.32
CA TYR A 256 4.35 -10.39 2.69
C TYR A 256 3.41 -9.84 3.77
N LEU A 257 2.33 -9.15 3.39
CA LEU A 257 1.41 -8.48 4.32
C LEU A 257 -0.01 -8.99 4.09
N ILE A 258 -0.75 -9.23 5.17
CA ILE A 258 -2.20 -9.44 5.15
C ILE A 258 -2.84 -8.13 5.62
N VAL A 259 -3.54 -7.50 4.69
CA VAL A 259 -4.27 -6.25 4.90
C VAL A 259 -5.77 -6.49 4.92
N PRO A 260 -6.54 -5.64 5.61
CA PRO A 260 -7.99 -5.72 5.58
C PRO A 260 -8.50 -5.34 4.20
N PHE A 261 -9.43 -6.11 3.64
CA PHE A 261 -10.07 -5.71 2.39
C PHE A 261 -11.24 -4.75 2.67
N ALA A 262 -11.97 -4.96 3.76
CA ALA A 262 -13.13 -4.17 4.10
C ALA A 262 -13.32 -3.95 5.60
N VAL A 263 -14.20 -3.01 5.91
CA VAL A 263 -14.56 -2.60 7.27
C VAL A 263 -16.07 -2.45 7.33
N CYS A 264 -16.68 -3.02 8.36
CA CYS A 264 -18.10 -2.85 8.66
C CYS A 264 -18.24 -2.26 10.08
N HIS A 265 -19.34 -1.55 10.31
CA HIS A 265 -19.66 -0.99 11.61
C HIS A 265 -21.07 -1.43 12.02
N ASP A 266 -21.15 -2.28 13.03
CA ASP A 266 -22.41 -2.77 13.60
C ASP A 266 -22.43 -2.35 15.07
N THR A 267 -23.09 -1.24 15.43
CA THR A 267 -23.04 -0.71 16.81
C THR A 267 -23.48 -1.79 17.83
N PRO A 268 -22.65 -2.19 18.82
CA PRO A 268 -21.45 -1.56 19.39
C PRO A 268 -20.08 -2.19 19.00
N ASN A 269 -19.97 -2.73 17.80
CA ASN A 269 -18.82 -3.49 17.33
C ASN A 269 -18.23 -2.90 16.06
N PHE A 270 -16.91 -2.98 15.95
CA PHE A 270 -16.18 -2.63 14.74
C PHE A 270 -15.66 -3.91 14.09
N ILE A 271 -15.96 -4.12 12.81
CA ILE A 271 -15.65 -5.37 12.13
C ILE A 271 -14.61 -5.09 11.04
N VAL A 272 -13.48 -5.77 11.13
CA VAL A 272 -12.44 -5.76 10.09
C VAL A 272 -12.50 -7.08 9.35
N LEU A 273 -12.64 -7.01 8.03
CA LEU A 273 -12.71 -8.20 7.18
C LEU A 273 -11.39 -8.44 6.46
N THR A 274 -10.95 -9.68 6.51
CA THR A 274 -9.75 -10.20 5.82
C THR A 274 -10.11 -11.43 5.03
N GLN A 275 -9.37 -11.70 3.96
CA GLN A 275 -9.54 -12.91 3.18
C GLN A 275 -9.20 -14.13 4.05
N PHE A 276 -10.09 -15.14 4.06
CA PHE A 276 -9.74 -16.43 4.64
C PHE A 276 -8.76 -17.14 3.72
N LEU A 277 -7.59 -17.46 4.24
CA LEU A 277 -6.57 -18.20 3.52
C LEU A 277 -6.57 -19.64 4.05
N TYR A 278 -7.08 -20.56 3.25
CA TYR A 278 -7.11 -21.99 3.59
C TYR A 278 -5.71 -22.50 3.92
N GLY A 279 -5.61 -23.33 4.97
CA GLY A 279 -4.33 -23.90 5.42
C GLY A 279 -3.42 -22.94 6.18
N ASN A 280 -3.77 -21.64 6.28
CA ASN A 280 -2.97 -20.71 7.06
C ASN A 280 -3.21 -20.88 8.56
N GLN A 281 -2.11 -20.96 9.30
CA GLN A 281 -2.10 -20.94 10.77
C GLN A 281 -1.14 -19.87 11.27
N THR A 282 -1.25 -19.51 12.55
CA THR A 282 -0.27 -18.61 13.16
C THR A 282 1.07 -19.31 13.27
N LEU A 283 2.17 -18.55 13.13
CA LEU A 283 3.52 -19.07 13.30
C LEU A 283 3.67 -19.72 14.68
N PHE A 284 3.07 -19.15 15.72
CA PHE A 284 3.04 -19.74 17.06
C PHE A 284 2.41 -21.15 17.08
N HIS A 285 1.27 -21.33 16.41
CA HIS A 285 0.62 -22.64 16.35
C HIS A 285 1.48 -23.65 15.59
N MET A 286 2.04 -23.23 14.45
CA MET A 286 2.98 -24.07 13.69
C MET A 286 4.19 -24.46 14.55
N LEU A 287 4.76 -23.52 15.30
CA LEU A 287 6.00 -23.78 16.02
C LEU A 287 5.84 -24.67 17.25
N HIS A 288 4.76 -24.49 18.00
CA HIS A 288 4.62 -25.07 19.34
C HIS A 288 3.44 -26.01 19.53
N LYS A 289 2.45 -26.00 18.62
CA LYS A 289 1.24 -26.83 18.71
C LYS A 289 1.13 -27.87 17.61
N SER A 290 1.91 -27.74 16.54
CA SER A 290 1.94 -28.70 15.45
C SER A 290 3.16 -29.62 15.56
N ASP A 291 3.02 -30.87 15.11
CA ASP A 291 4.11 -31.86 15.10
C ASP A 291 5.07 -31.68 13.90
N LEU A 292 4.95 -30.58 13.14
CA LEU A 292 5.77 -30.30 11.98
C LEU A 292 7.21 -29.94 12.39
N SER A 293 8.17 -30.76 11.95
CA SER A 293 9.60 -30.42 12.01
C SER A 293 9.93 -29.40 10.92
N ILE A 294 10.66 -28.33 11.28
CA ILE A 294 11.07 -27.27 10.35
C ILE A 294 12.59 -27.31 10.31
N ASP A 295 13.14 -27.40 9.12
CA ASP A 295 14.57 -27.38 8.88
C ASP A 295 15.13 -25.96 9.00
N SER A 296 16.44 -25.85 9.24
CA SER A 296 17.10 -24.55 9.37
C SER A 296 16.93 -23.66 8.14
N THR A 297 16.86 -24.24 6.93
CA THR A 297 16.64 -23.53 5.67
C THR A 297 15.24 -22.93 5.60
N THR A 298 14.21 -23.71 5.96
CA THR A 298 12.82 -23.24 6.02
C THR A 298 12.64 -22.17 7.10
N ALA A 299 13.30 -22.30 8.25
CA ALA A 299 13.31 -21.27 9.29
C ALA A 299 13.91 -19.94 8.77
N LEU A 300 15.01 -20.00 8.02
CA LEU A 300 15.61 -18.82 7.39
C LEU A 300 14.68 -18.21 6.33
N ARG A 301 13.98 -19.02 5.54
CA ARG A 301 13.01 -18.53 4.56
C ARG A 301 11.86 -17.78 5.23
N ILE A 302 11.28 -18.34 6.28
CA ILE A 302 10.24 -17.68 7.10
C ILE A 302 10.78 -16.36 7.66
N ALA A 303 12.01 -16.36 8.19
CA ALA A 303 12.64 -15.14 8.71
C ALA A 303 12.87 -14.08 7.63
N LEU A 304 13.24 -14.48 6.40
CA LEU A 304 13.40 -13.57 5.26
C LEU A 304 12.06 -12.93 4.88
N ASP A 305 11.00 -13.71 4.80
CA ASP A 305 9.66 -13.20 4.49
C ASP A 305 9.18 -12.18 5.54
N ILE A 306 9.37 -12.49 6.82
CA ILE A 306 9.08 -11.58 7.95
C ILE A 306 9.91 -10.30 7.82
N GLY A 307 11.22 -10.43 7.60
CA GLY A 307 12.13 -9.30 7.48
C GLY A 307 11.79 -8.39 6.30
N ARG A 308 11.40 -8.97 5.16
CA ARG A 308 10.94 -8.22 3.97
C ARG A 308 9.62 -7.50 4.25
N GLY A 309 8.68 -8.15 4.93
CA GLY A 309 7.44 -7.51 5.38
C GLY A 309 7.70 -6.30 6.28
N MET A 310 8.63 -6.42 7.24
CA MET A 310 8.99 -5.33 8.15
C MET A 310 9.78 -4.21 7.45
N ALA A 311 10.67 -4.55 6.51
CA ALA A 311 11.38 -3.56 5.71
C ALA A 311 10.39 -2.67 4.92
N ILE A 312 9.34 -3.26 4.37
CA ILE A 312 8.27 -2.52 3.67
C ILE A 312 7.55 -1.57 4.64
N LEU A 313 7.24 -2.03 5.86
CA LEU A 313 6.62 -1.17 6.87
C LEU A 313 7.54 -0.01 7.31
N HIS A 314 8.86 -0.22 7.32
CA HIS A 314 9.85 0.79 7.70
C HIS A 314 10.21 1.76 6.56
N GLY A 315 10.13 1.32 5.31
CA GLY A 315 10.56 2.08 4.13
C GLY A 315 9.57 3.17 3.68
N ILE A 316 8.34 3.18 4.19
CA ILE A 316 7.33 4.17 3.82
C ILE A 316 7.44 5.43 4.70
N SER A 317 7.50 6.59 4.03
CA SER A 317 7.75 7.91 4.60
C SER A 317 6.67 8.39 5.60
N THR A 318 6.99 8.23 6.89
CA THR A 318 6.80 9.14 8.05
C THR A 318 5.44 9.71 8.48
N THR A 319 4.32 9.55 7.78
CA THR A 319 3.03 10.13 8.24
C THR A 319 2.14 9.18 9.05
N PHE A 320 2.34 7.87 8.95
CA PHE A 320 1.58 6.88 9.71
C PHE A 320 2.41 5.65 10.03
N ARG A 321 2.56 5.35 11.32
CA ARG A 321 3.14 4.11 11.82
C ARG A 321 2.04 3.28 12.46
N PRO A 322 1.69 2.10 11.90
CA PRO A 322 0.76 1.21 12.58
C PRO A 322 1.37 0.76 13.91
N ARG A 323 0.57 0.69 14.99
CA ARG A 323 1.01 0.09 16.27
C ARG A 323 1.00 -1.44 16.15
N PHE A 324 1.85 -1.95 15.27
CA PHE A 324 2.06 -3.37 15.03
C PHE A 324 3.18 -3.86 15.94
N ILE A 325 2.89 -4.83 16.81
CA ILE A 325 3.90 -5.50 17.62
C ILE A 325 4.22 -6.82 16.94
N LEU A 326 5.45 -6.94 16.44
CA LEU A 326 5.92 -8.15 15.80
C LEU A 326 6.06 -9.30 16.82
N ASN A 327 5.33 -10.39 16.62
CA ASN A 327 5.41 -11.61 17.42
C ASN A 327 4.88 -12.81 16.60
N SER A 328 5.05 -14.05 17.11
CA SER A 328 4.66 -15.26 16.38
C SER A 328 3.15 -15.49 16.30
N HIS A 329 2.34 -14.76 17.07
CA HIS A 329 0.88 -14.82 17.00
C HIS A 329 0.30 -14.00 15.84
N HIS A 330 0.95 -12.90 15.46
CA HIS A 330 0.49 -12.02 14.39
C HIS A 330 1.08 -12.36 13.00
N ILE A 331 1.87 -13.43 12.92
CA ILE A 331 2.44 -13.93 11.66
C ILE A 331 1.61 -15.13 11.22
N MET A 332 1.05 -15.05 10.02
CA MET A 332 0.35 -16.16 9.39
C MET A 332 1.31 -16.88 8.45
N VAL A 333 1.25 -18.20 8.45
CA VAL A 333 2.06 -19.02 7.56
C VAL A 333 1.18 -20.04 6.86
N ASN A 334 1.38 -20.18 5.55
CA ASN A 334 0.67 -21.15 4.72
C ASN A 334 1.37 -22.54 4.76
N GLU A 335 0.77 -23.53 4.10
CA GLU A 335 1.31 -24.89 4.01
C GLU A 335 2.68 -24.96 3.31
N GLU A 336 3.00 -23.98 2.46
CA GLU A 336 4.29 -23.87 1.76
C GLU A 336 5.38 -23.18 2.60
N PHE A 337 5.06 -22.77 3.83
CA PHE A 337 5.89 -21.98 4.74
C PHE A 337 6.25 -20.56 4.29
N ASN A 338 5.39 -19.92 3.50
CA ASN A 338 5.47 -18.50 3.18
C ASN A 338 4.86 -17.69 4.34
N ALA A 339 5.63 -16.77 4.90
CA ALA A 339 5.20 -15.98 6.06
C ALA A 339 4.58 -14.65 5.63
N ARG A 340 3.46 -14.27 6.27
CA ARG A 340 2.80 -12.98 6.07
C ARG A 340 2.48 -12.30 7.39
N LEU A 341 2.76 -11.01 7.49
CA LEU A 341 2.43 -10.20 8.66
C LEU A 341 0.96 -9.82 8.65
N ASN A 342 0.22 -10.13 9.72
CA ASN A 342 -1.19 -9.80 9.82
C ASN A 342 -1.42 -8.39 10.38
N LEU A 343 -1.51 -7.40 9.50
CA LEU A 343 -1.69 -6.00 9.90
C LEU A 343 -3.08 -5.71 10.49
N THR A 344 -4.02 -6.64 10.41
CA THR A 344 -5.31 -6.48 11.09
C THR A 344 -5.25 -6.72 12.59
N ASP A 345 -4.13 -7.22 13.11
CA ASP A 345 -3.87 -7.33 14.55
C ASP A 345 -3.21 -6.09 15.16
N CYS A 346 -2.98 -5.03 14.37
CA CYS A 346 -2.48 -3.75 14.88
C CYS A 346 -3.40 -3.19 15.96
N GLN A 347 -2.79 -2.49 16.92
CA GLN A 347 -3.53 -1.68 17.88
C GLN A 347 -3.85 -0.30 17.29
N PHE A 348 -4.96 0.28 17.72
CA PHE A 348 -5.38 1.60 17.25
C PHE A 348 -4.79 2.73 18.09
N SER A 349 -4.71 3.93 17.53
CA SER A 349 -4.12 5.09 18.21
C SER A 349 -4.91 5.55 19.44
N PHE A 350 -6.24 5.40 19.39
CA PHE A 350 -7.17 5.78 20.46
C PHE A 350 -7.29 4.73 21.58
N GLU A 351 -6.68 3.55 21.42
CA GLU A 351 -6.55 2.62 22.53
C GLU A 351 -5.57 3.19 23.56
N SER A 352 -6.02 3.29 24.81
CA SER A 352 -5.36 4.09 25.85
C SER A 352 -3.95 3.60 26.21
N ASN A 353 -3.69 2.30 26.09
CA ASN A 353 -2.39 1.68 26.38
C ASN A 353 -2.10 0.60 25.35
N ILE A 354 -0.81 0.45 25.00
CA ILE A 354 -0.36 -0.69 24.22
C ILE A 354 -0.69 -1.97 25.01
N GLU A 355 -1.46 -2.89 24.43
CA GLU A 355 -1.69 -4.18 25.08
C GLU A 355 -0.39 -4.99 25.04
N LEU A 356 0.31 -5.02 26.17
CA LEU A 356 1.52 -5.82 26.37
C LEU A 356 1.16 -7.27 26.76
N ASN A 357 0.25 -7.90 26.00
CA ASN A 357 -0.21 -9.26 26.29
C ASN A 357 0.93 -10.29 26.14
N GLN A 358 1.92 -9.98 25.29
CA GLN A 358 3.06 -10.84 24.98
C GLN A 358 4.38 -10.06 25.11
N PRO A 359 4.81 -9.71 26.34
CA PRO A 359 5.98 -8.87 26.58
C PRO A 359 7.29 -9.57 26.23
N ALA A 360 7.28 -10.89 26.07
CA ALA A 360 8.46 -11.68 25.75
C ALA A 360 9.10 -11.28 24.41
N TRP A 361 8.36 -10.75 23.45
CA TRP A 361 8.89 -10.26 22.16
C TRP A 361 9.17 -8.75 22.14
N ILE A 362 8.84 -8.03 23.21
CA ILE A 362 8.86 -6.57 23.22
C ILE A 362 10.20 -6.08 23.75
N ALA A 363 10.74 -5.03 23.13
CA ALA A 363 12.00 -4.42 23.54
C ALA A 363 11.88 -3.74 24.92
N PRO A 364 12.93 -3.76 25.77
CA PRO A 364 12.89 -3.20 27.11
C PRO A 364 12.47 -1.73 27.12
N GLU A 365 12.96 -0.93 26.17
CA GLU A 365 12.63 0.49 26.10
C GLU A 365 11.13 0.73 25.84
N VAL A 366 10.49 -0.12 25.03
CA VAL A 366 9.05 -0.03 24.73
C VAL A 366 8.21 -0.41 25.96
N LEU A 367 8.68 -1.36 26.77
CA LEU A 367 8.02 -1.73 28.02
C LEU A 367 8.07 -0.58 29.05
N GLU A 368 9.13 0.24 29.03
CA GLU A 368 9.28 1.39 29.92
C GLU A 368 8.50 2.62 29.47
N ASN A 369 8.61 3.00 28.18
CA ASN A 369 8.11 4.27 27.67
C ASN A 369 6.86 4.15 26.77
N GLY A 370 6.50 2.94 26.32
CA GLY A 370 5.36 2.69 25.44
C GLY A 370 5.52 3.19 24.00
N ILE A 371 6.73 3.54 23.56
CA ILE A 371 6.98 4.13 22.24
C ILE A 371 7.62 3.10 21.30
N LEU A 372 6.87 2.69 20.28
CA LEU A 372 7.39 1.80 19.24
C LEU A 372 8.36 2.54 18.31
N THR A 373 9.57 2.02 18.17
CA THR A 373 10.64 2.53 17.29
C THR A 373 11.07 1.47 16.28
N ASN A 374 11.71 1.85 15.16
CA ASN A 374 12.18 0.86 14.19
C ASN A 374 13.20 -0.10 14.82
N ALA A 375 14.01 0.41 15.75
CA ALA A 375 14.94 -0.39 16.54
C ALA A 375 14.23 -1.39 17.48
N SER A 376 13.03 -1.06 17.98
CA SER A 376 12.25 -1.99 18.79
C SER A 376 11.71 -3.18 17.99
N ASP A 377 11.39 -2.98 16.71
CA ASP A 377 10.93 -4.09 15.85
C ASP A 377 12.06 -5.08 15.54
N ILE A 378 13.29 -4.58 15.46
CA ILE A 378 14.50 -5.40 15.25
C ILE A 378 14.75 -6.31 16.45
N TRP A 379 14.47 -5.82 17.66
CA TRP A 379 14.50 -6.64 18.87
C TRP A 379 13.47 -7.77 18.79
N SER A 380 12.22 -7.44 18.46
CA SER A 380 11.15 -8.43 18.30
C SER A 380 11.50 -9.48 17.24
N PHE A 381 12.11 -9.06 16.14
CA PHE A 381 12.60 -9.95 15.08
C PHE A 381 13.71 -10.90 15.57
N ALA A 382 14.63 -10.42 16.41
CA ALA A 382 15.67 -11.26 17.00
C ALA A 382 15.09 -12.36 17.89
N ILE A 383 14.04 -12.04 18.65
CA ILE A 383 13.33 -13.01 19.49
C ILE A 383 12.58 -14.04 18.63
N LEU A 384 12.00 -13.61 17.51
CA LEU A 384 11.42 -14.54 16.53
C LEU A 384 12.47 -15.46 15.89
N LEU A 385 13.65 -14.94 15.54
CA LEU A 385 14.76 -15.76 15.08
C LEU A 385 15.11 -16.82 16.13
N TRP A 386 15.28 -16.41 17.38
CA TRP A 386 15.54 -17.34 18.48
C TRP A 386 14.44 -18.40 18.62
N GLU A 387 13.17 -17.99 18.55
CA GLU A 387 12.00 -18.89 18.63
C GLU A 387 11.97 -19.91 17.47
N LEU A 388 12.26 -19.46 16.24
CA LEU A 388 12.32 -20.29 15.04
C LEU A 388 13.40 -21.38 15.14
N PHE A 389 14.58 -21.04 15.66
CA PHE A 389 15.71 -21.98 15.75
C PHE A 389 15.65 -22.89 16.97
N THR A 390 15.11 -22.42 18.09
CA THR A 390 15.05 -23.20 19.34
C THR A 390 13.79 -24.02 19.47
N ARG A 391 12.72 -23.64 18.76
CA ARG A 391 11.37 -24.21 18.90
C ARG A 391 10.86 -24.15 20.35
N ARG A 392 11.25 -23.11 21.08
CA ARG A 392 10.85 -22.87 22.47
C ARG A 392 10.10 -21.56 22.57
N ILE A 393 9.12 -21.53 23.46
CA ILE A 393 8.42 -20.28 23.81
C ILE A 393 9.37 -19.44 24.68
N PRO A 394 9.62 -18.17 24.34
CA PRO A 394 10.49 -17.31 25.13
C PRO A 394 9.90 -17.08 26.51
N PHE A 395 10.72 -17.29 27.56
CA PHE A 395 10.35 -17.10 28.96
C PHE A 395 9.07 -17.83 29.41
N ASN A 396 8.83 -19.04 28.89
CA ASN A 396 7.62 -19.83 29.13
C ASN A 396 7.27 -20.04 30.63
N ASP A 397 8.27 -20.04 31.51
CA ASP A 397 8.08 -20.27 32.95
C ASP A 397 7.50 -19.06 33.70
N LEU A 398 7.38 -17.90 33.04
CA LEU A 398 6.96 -16.64 33.66
C LEU A 398 5.58 -16.20 33.15
N THR A 399 4.78 -15.62 34.04
CA THR A 399 3.57 -14.91 33.62
C THR A 399 3.94 -13.64 32.82
N PRO A 400 3.08 -13.14 31.91
CA PRO A 400 3.37 -11.93 31.14
C PRO A 400 3.82 -10.74 32.00
N MET A 401 3.14 -10.50 33.12
CA MET A 401 3.51 -9.43 34.05
C MET A 401 4.91 -9.62 34.66
N GLN A 402 5.21 -10.84 35.13
CA GLN A 402 6.54 -11.15 35.68
C GLN A 402 7.62 -11.05 34.59
N CYS A 403 7.33 -11.53 33.39
CA CYS A 403 8.23 -11.45 32.24
C CYS A 403 8.58 -9.99 31.92
N GLY A 404 7.58 -9.12 31.75
CA GLY A 404 7.81 -7.69 31.47
C GLY A 404 8.61 -7.01 32.57
N LEU A 405 8.27 -7.27 33.85
CA LEU A 405 8.97 -6.69 34.99
C LEU A 405 10.44 -7.12 35.05
N LYS A 406 10.73 -8.42 34.82
CA LYS A 406 12.08 -8.96 34.85
C LYS A 406 12.93 -8.51 33.66
N ILE A 407 12.34 -8.34 32.47
CA ILE A 407 13.04 -7.81 31.30
C ILE A 407 13.56 -6.39 31.55
N VAL A 408 12.71 -5.56 32.19
CA VAL A 408 13.00 -4.15 32.49
C VAL A 408 13.91 -4.01 33.71
N ARG A 409 13.58 -4.64 34.85
CA ARG A 409 14.28 -4.42 36.13
C ARG A 409 15.47 -5.34 36.36
N ASP A 410 15.34 -6.61 35.99
CA ASP A 410 16.33 -7.64 36.29
C ASP A 410 17.27 -7.91 35.10
N HIS A 411 17.11 -7.13 34.02
CA HIS A 411 17.82 -7.30 32.74
C HIS A 411 17.74 -8.75 32.21
N LEU A 412 16.57 -9.39 32.33
CA LEU A 412 16.36 -10.72 31.80
C LEU A 412 16.53 -10.72 30.28
N ARG A 413 17.42 -11.58 29.76
CA ARG A 413 17.70 -11.77 28.33
C ARG A 413 17.58 -13.25 27.95
N LEU A 414 17.56 -13.52 26.65
CA LEU A 414 17.53 -14.89 26.13
C LEU A 414 18.76 -15.68 26.60
N SER A 415 18.56 -16.93 26.99
CA SER A 415 19.66 -17.83 27.35
C SER A 415 20.53 -18.13 26.12
N PRO A 416 21.86 -18.29 26.26
CA PRO A 416 22.71 -18.75 25.17
C PRO A 416 22.24 -20.15 24.70
N THR A 417 22.25 -20.37 23.38
CA THR A 417 21.70 -21.59 22.77
C THR A 417 22.69 -22.24 21.82
N ASN A 418 22.49 -23.54 21.54
CA ASN A 418 23.30 -24.31 20.58
C ASN A 418 22.90 -24.03 19.12
N ILE A 419 22.66 -22.76 18.77
CA ILE A 419 22.38 -22.34 17.39
C ILE A 419 23.72 -22.15 16.67
N SER A 420 23.73 -22.22 15.33
CA SER A 420 24.87 -21.82 14.50
C SER A 420 25.45 -20.47 14.93
N SER A 421 26.78 -20.39 14.98
CA SER A 421 27.52 -19.22 15.48
C SER A 421 27.22 -17.93 14.70
N HIS A 422 26.82 -18.03 13.44
CA HIS A 422 26.44 -16.88 12.62
C HIS A 422 25.10 -16.28 13.05
N ILE A 423 24.13 -17.13 13.39
CA ILE A 423 22.77 -16.74 13.75
C ILE A 423 22.74 -16.23 15.19
N ASP A 424 23.49 -16.86 16.10
CA ASP A 424 23.65 -16.37 17.46
C ASP A 424 24.26 -14.96 17.49
N LYS A 425 25.28 -14.70 16.66
CA LYS A 425 25.83 -13.34 16.47
C LYS A 425 24.80 -12.36 15.92
N LEU A 426 23.98 -12.78 14.95
CA LEU A 426 22.91 -11.93 14.41
C LEU A 426 21.87 -11.58 15.49
N ILE A 427 21.44 -12.57 16.27
CA ILE A 427 20.51 -12.38 17.39
C ILE A 427 21.11 -11.39 18.39
N GLN A 428 22.36 -11.60 18.82
CA GLN A 428 23.05 -10.70 19.75
C GLN A 428 23.17 -9.26 19.23
N LEU A 429 23.45 -9.08 17.93
CA LEU A 429 23.50 -7.76 17.30
C LEU A 429 22.12 -7.07 17.31
N CYS A 430 21.05 -7.83 17.05
CA CYS A 430 19.69 -7.30 17.03
C CYS A 430 19.11 -7.09 18.45
N THR A 431 19.53 -7.87 19.46
CA THR A 431 19.13 -7.73 20.87
C THR A 431 20.11 -6.84 21.67
N ASN A 432 20.73 -5.85 21.04
CA ASN A 432 21.57 -4.90 21.76
C ASN A 432 20.71 -4.05 22.71
N ASP A 433 21.16 -3.86 23.95
CA ASP A 433 20.44 -3.03 24.92
C ASP A 433 20.34 -1.57 24.45
N ASP A 434 21.35 -1.07 23.73
CA ASP A 434 21.31 0.26 23.11
C ASP A 434 20.52 0.22 21.78
N PRO A 435 19.35 0.90 21.68
CA PRO A 435 18.53 0.86 20.46
C PRO A 435 19.24 1.44 19.24
N SER A 436 20.13 2.41 19.42
CA SER A 436 20.90 3.06 18.35
C SER A 436 21.94 2.17 17.68
N LYS A 437 22.35 1.09 18.36
CA LYS A 437 23.32 0.11 17.84
C LYS A 437 22.66 -1.02 17.07
N ARG A 438 21.33 -1.13 17.10
CA ARG A 438 20.59 -2.18 16.38
C ARG A 438 20.58 -1.87 14.88
N PRO A 439 20.81 -2.87 14.01
CA PRO A 439 20.79 -2.68 12.57
C PRO A 439 19.38 -2.42 12.04
N THR A 440 19.25 -1.92 10.81
CA THR A 440 17.98 -1.81 10.10
C THR A 440 17.63 -3.12 9.38
N PHE A 441 16.36 -3.30 9.00
CA PHE A 441 15.95 -4.49 8.23
C PHE A 441 16.70 -4.60 6.89
N ASP A 442 16.96 -3.47 6.22
CA ASP A 442 17.73 -3.44 4.96
C ASP A 442 19.18 -3.92 5.13
N ALA A 443 19.76 -3.75 6.32
CA ALA A 443 21.13 -4.20 6.61
C ALA A 443 21.18 -5.70 6.97
N ILE A 444 20.16 -6.25 7.63
CA ILE A 444 20.15 -7.65 8.06
C ILE A 444 19.69 -8.61 6.95
N LEU A 445 18.79 -8.17 6.05
CA LEU A 445 18.24 -9.02 5.00
C LEU A 445 19.33 -9.66 4.11
N PRO A 446 20.33 -8.92 3.59
CA PRO A 446 21.41 -9.52 2.80
C PRO A 446 22.28 -10.51 3.59
N ILE A 447 22.37 -10.34 4.92
CA ILE A 447 23.12 -11.26 5.79
C ILE A 447 22.37 -12.59 5.88
N ILE A 448 21.05 -12.55 6.09
CA ILE A 448 20.22 -13.75 6.18
C ILE A 448 20.17 -14.47 4.82
N GLU A 449 20.08 -13.73 3.70
CA GLU A 449 20.12 -14.31 2.35
C GLU A 449 21.43 -15.07 2.10
N LYS A 450 22.57 -14.53 2.54
CA LYS A 450 23.88 -15.21 2.45
C LYS A 450 24.05 -16.41 3.37
N ILE A 451 23.22 -16.55 4.41
CA ILE A 451 23.21 -17.73 5.28
C ILE A 451 22.27 -18.80 4.69
N HIS A 452 21.24 -18.37 3.95
CA HIS A 452 20.27 -19.23 3.30
C HIS A 452 20.81 -19.90 2.02
N PHE A 453 21.59 -19.17 1.21
CA PHE A 453 22.29 -19.67 0.02
C PHE A 453 23.74 -20.02 0.33
#